data_AF-A0A3D1UUW4-F1
#
_entry.id   AF-A0A3D1UUW4-F1
#
_cell.length_a   1.000
_cell.length_b   1.000
_cell.length_c   1.000
_cell.angle_alpha   90.00
_cell.angle_beta   90.00
_cell.angle_gamma   90.00
#
_symmetry.space_group_name_H-M   'P 1'
#
loop_
_entity.id
_entity.type
_entity.pdbx_description
1 polymer ?
#
loop_
_entity_poly.entity_id
_entity_poly.type
_entity_poly.pdbx_seq_one_letter_code
_entity_poly.pdbx_strand_id
1 'polypeptide(L)'
;ATPPAIQASAGDVAATAREAAQNAVKAERERISAIQAICDGEFPEIEREAIAGGWTPEVVTKKVLETIRAERPAANVNISVKTAPEGGELRKTIEAAMCLRVGVSADQLEKSYGGKTVEAGMAEMDMPLKQLLIECMKLDGIPYSRGFDNETIRAAFSSVSLPGILSNVANKKLLQSYEAQPIIAMKLCSTGDLNDFKENDRFRLTDVGDLLPIAADGEIKDGGLIEESAKNQLDTYGKKFWASVRIA
;
A
#
# COMPACT_ATOMS: atom_id res chain seq x y z
N ALA A 1 -60.32 46.11 68.24
CA ALA A 1 -60.19 46.67 66.88
C ALA A 1 -60.04 45.52 65.91
N THR A 2 -61.04 45.33 65.05
CA THR A 2 -61.16 44.24 64.07
C THR A 2 -60.21 44.49 62.88
N PRO A 3 -59.53 43.49 62.30
CA PRO A 3 -58.68 43.68 61.13
C PRO A 3 -59.49 44.12 59.90
N PRO A 4 -58.95 44.99 59.02
CA PRO A 4 -59.67 45.43 57.84
C PRO A 4 -59.76 44.27 56.82
N ALA A 5 -60.99 44.02 56.34
CA ALA A 5 -61.25 43.08 55.27
C ALA A 5 -60.74 43.66 53.93
N ILE A 6 -59.83 42.94 53.28
CA ILE A 6 -59.39 43.25 51.92
C ILE A 6 -60.51 42.80 50.98
N GLN A 7 -61.42 43.72 50.64
CA GLN A 7 -62.38 43.52 49.57
C GLN A 7 -61.67 43.79 48.23
N ALA A 8 -61.13 42.75 47.60
CA ALA A 8 -60.82 42.81 46.17
C ALA A 8 -62.14 42.92 45.42
N SER A 9 -62.32 44.00 44.66
CA SER A 9 -63.54 44.25 43.91
C SER A 9 -63.67 43.23 42.77
N ALA A 10 -64.89 42.76 42.48
CA ALA A 10 -65.13 41.79 41.39
C ALA A 10 -64.68 42.31 40.00
N GLY A 11 -64.44 43.63 39.86
CA GLY A 11 -63.89 44.25 38.66
C GLY A 11 -62.41 43.92 38.43
N ASP A 12 -61.60 43.82 39.48
CA ASP A 12 -60.16 43.54 39.38
C ASP A 12 -59.89 42.09 38.97
N VAL A 13 -60.72 41.15 39.42
CA VAL A 13 -60.66 39.73 39.05
C VAL A 13 -61.08 39.51 37.58
N ALA A 14 -62.07 40.28 37.10
CA ALA A 14 -62.50 40.22 35.70
C ALA A 14 -61.50 40.88 34.74
N ALA A 15 -60.82 41.95 35.16
CA ALA A 15 -59.76 42.61 34.37
C ALA A 15 -58.51 41.71 34.26
N THR A 16 -58.05 41.13 35.36
CA THR A 16 -56.94 40.17 35.39
C THR A 16 -57.24 38.89 34.62
N ALA A 17 -58.49 38.39 34.65
CA ALA A 17 -58.91 37.25 33.85
C ALA A 17 -58.91 37.55 32.33
N ARG A 18 -59.30 38.77 31.92
CA ARG A 18 -59.23 39.20 30.51
C ARG A 18 -57.79 39.38 30.03
N GLU A 19 -56.92 39.93 30.87
CA GLU A 19 -55.50 40.10 30.58
C GLU A 19 -54.76 38.75 30.49
N ALA A 20 -55.07 37.81 31.41
CA ALA A 20 -54.56 36.45 31.36
C ALA A 20 -55.05 35.68 30.11
N ALA A 21 -56.32 35.85 29.72
CA ALA A 21 -56.86 35.27 28.49
C ALA A 21 -56.18 35.83 27.23
N GLN A 22 -55.90 37.13 27.19
CA GLN A 22 -55.19 37.77 26.08
C GLN A 22 -53.73 37.30 25.99
N ASN A 23 -53.05 37.14 27.13
CA ASN A 23 -51.68 36.64 27.17
C ASN A 23 -51.60 35.16 26.77
N ALA A 24 -52.59 34.34 27.16
CA ALA A 24 -52.68 32.94 26.72
C ALA A 24 -52.88 32.83 25.19
N VAL A 25 -53.72 33.68 24.59
CA VAL A 25 -53.93 33.71 23.14
C VAL A 25 -52.68 34.19 22.39
N LYS A 26 -51.95 35.17 22.94
CA LYS A 26 -50.67 35.62 22.34
C LYS A 26 -49.61 34.53 22.39
N ALA A 27 -49.44 33.87 23.54
CA ALA A 27 -48.50 32.76 23.69
C ALA A 27 -48.82 31.60 22.73
N GLU A 28 -50.09 31.30 22.52
CA GLU A 28 -50.50 30.26 21.56
C GLU A 28 -50.24 30.65 20.11
N ARG A 29 -50.45 31.92 19.74
CA ARG A 29 -50.09 32.44 18.41
C ARG A 29 -48.58 32.40 18.17
N GLU A 30 -47.79 32.77 19.18
CA GLU A 30 -46.33 32.70 19.12
C GLU A 30 -45.87 31.24 18.95
N ARG A 31 -46.47 30.30 19.69
CA ARG A 31 -46.22 28.86 19.54
C ARG A 31 -46.53 28.36 18.13
N ILE A 32 -47.70 28.68 17.59
CA ILE A 32 -48.11 28.25 16.24
C ILE A 32 -47.16 28.85 15.19
N SER A 33 -46.80 30.14 15.32
CA SER A 33 -45.87 30.78 14.38
C SER A 33 -44.47 30.16 14.39
N ALA A 34 -43.98 29.75 15.57
CA ALA A 34 -42.71 29.04 15.69
C ALA A 34 -42.77 27.64 15.06
N ILE A 35 -43.87 26.90 15.22
CA ILE A 35 -44.08 25.58 14.59
C ILE A 35 -44.13 25.71 13.07
N GLN A 36 -44.84 26.72 12.56
CA GLN A 36 -44.91 27.00 11.12
C GLN A 36 -43.54 27.34 10.53
N ALA A 37 -42.73 28.13 11.24
CA ALA A 37 -41.37 28.44 10.82
C ALA A 37 -40.44 27.22 10.82
N ILE A 38 -40.66 26.23 11.70
CA ILE A 38 -39.88 24.98 11.73
C ILE A 38 -40.26 24.04 10.59
N CYS A 39 -41.55 23.98 10.24
CA CYS A 39 -42.06 23.09 9.20
C CYS A 39 -41.88 23.64 7.77
N ASP A 40 -41.74 24.96 7.60
CA ASP A 40 -41.45 25.69 6.34
C ASP A 40 -42.24 25.19 5.10
N GLY A 41 -43.47 24.69 5.31
CA GLY A 41 -44.33 24.14 4.26
C GLY A 41 -43.94 22.75 3.73
N GLU A 42 -42.82 22.16 4.17
CA GLU A 42 -42.35 20.85 3.69
C GLU A 42 -43.02 19.67 4.43
N PHE A 43 -43.49 19.88 5.67
CA PHE A 43 -44.05 18.82 6.53
C PHE A 43 -45.49 19.12 7.03
N PRO A 44 -46.50 19.19 6.14
CA PRO A 44 -47.86 19.62 6.48
C PRO A 44 -48.61 18.67 7.44
N GLU A 45 -48.26 17.38 7.46
CA GLU A 45 -48.85 16.41 8.40
C GLU A 45 -48.31 16.61 9.83
N ILE A 46 -47.00 16.83 9.97
CA ILE A 46 -46.35 17.09 11.27
C ILE A 46 -46.83 18.42 11.87
N GLU A 47 -47.01 19.44 11.03
CA GLU A 47 -47.56 20.73 11.45
C GLU A 47 -48.97 20.59 12.03
N ARG A 48 -49.85 19.84 11.34
CA ARG A 48 -51.24 19.63 11.77
C ARG A 48 -51.30 18.86 13.10
N GLU A 49 -50.48 17.83 13.25
CA GLU A 49 -50.39 17.06 14.50
C GLU A 49 -49.80 17.89 15.66
N ALA A 50 -48.80 18.73 15.39
CA ALA A 50 -48.18 19.58 16.40
C ALA A 50 -49.10 20.71 16.89
N ILE A 51 -49.95 21.25 16.01
CA ILE A 51 -50.96 22.26 16.36
C ILE A 51 -52.10 21.60 17.14
N ALA A 52 -52.65 20.49 16.67
CA ALA A 52 -53.75 19.78 17.32
C ALA A 52 -53.35 19.13 18.66
N GLY A 53 -52.13 18.63 18.76
CA GLY A 53 -51.57 17.96 19.94
C GLY A 53 -50.91 18.89 20.96
N GLY A 54 -50.84 20.21 20.70
CA GLY A 54 -50.26 21.17 21.63
C GLY A 54 -48.74 20.99 21.86
N TRP A 55 -47.99 20.52 20.86
CA TRP A 55 -46.56 20.22 21.04
C TRP A 55 -45.71 21.48 21.22
N THR A 56 -44.60 21.34 21.93
CA THR A 56 -43.61 22.41 22.06
C THR A 56 -42.73 22.48 20.80
N PRO A 57 -42.20 23.66 20.44
CA PRO A 57 -41.33 23.83 19.26
C PRO A 57 -40.14 22.85 19.22
N GLU A 58 -39.57 22.52 20.38
CA GLU A 58 -38.44 21.58 20.49
C GLU A 58 -38.79 20.15 20.06
N VAL A 59 -40.02 19.70 20.33
CA VAL A 59 -40.50 18.37 19.95
C VAL A 59 -40.72 18.30 18.44
N VAL A 60 -41.24 19.38 17.86
CA VAL A 60 -41.44 19.50 16.40
C VAL A 60 -40.10 19.46 15.67
N THR A 61 -39.10 20.23 16.13
CA THR A 61 -37.75 20.22 15.54
C THR A 61 -37.13 18.83 15.54
N LYS A 62 -37.26 18.08 16.65
CA LYS A 62 -36.76 16.69 16.72
C LYS A 62 -37.48 15.79 15.71
N LYS A 63 -38.81 15.90 15.61
CA LYS A 63 -39.61 15.08 14.70
C LYS A 63 -39.30 15.37 13.23
N VAL A 64 -39.16 16.64 12.87
CA VAL A 64 -38.77 17.07 11.51
C VAL A 64 -37.34 16.59 11.18
N LEU A 65 -36.40 16.68 12.12
CA LEU A 65 -35.05 16.14 11.91
C LEU A 65 -35.02 14.62 11.76
N GLU A 66 -35.89 13.89 12.45
CA GLU A 66 -36.07 12.44 12.29
C GLU A 66 -36.62 12.09 10.92
N THR A 67 -37.64 12.82 10.42
CA THR A 67 -38.19 12.58 9.09
C THR A 67 -37.19 12.91 8.00
N ILE A 68 -36.46 14.02 8.09
CA ILE A 68 -35.36 14.35 7.16
C ILE A 68 -34.28 13.26 7.16
N ARG A 69 -33.95 12.69 8.32
CA ARG A 69 -32.97 11.59 8.41
C ARG A 69 -33.49 10.28 7.81
N ALA A 70 -34.78 10.02 7.91
CA ALA A 70 -35.43 8.84 7.34
C ALA A 70 -35.62 8.95 5.81
N GLU A 71 -35.90 10.17 5.31
CA GLU A 71 -36.05 10.45 3.88
C GLU A 71 -34.72 10.61 3.15
N ARG A 72 -33.63 10.94 3.87
CA ARG A 72 -32.29 10.81 3.30
C ARG A 72 -32.14 9.35 2.87
N PRO A 73 -31.94 9.07 1.56
CA PRO A 73 -31.59 7.73 1.14
C PRO A 73 -30.36 7.38 1.96
N ALA A 74 -30.44 6.31 2.76
CA ALA A 74 -29.25 5.72 3.36
C ALA A 74 -28.31 5.56 2.18
N ALA A 75 -27.27 6.39 2.13
CA ALA A 75 -26.31 6.33 1.06
C ALA A 75 -25.84 4.88 1.13
N ASN A 76 -26.25 4.07 0.16
CA ASN A 76 -25.62 2.81 -0.09
C ASN A 76 -24.18 3.26 -0.33
N VAL A 77 -23.35 3.12 0.70
CA VAL A 77 -21.93 3.09 0.55
C VAL A 77 -21.74 1.81 -0.24
N ASN A 78 -21.94 1.92 -1.55
CA ASN A 78 -21.39 0.97 -2.50
C ASN A 78 -19.90 1.08 -2.24
N ILE A 79 -19.42 0.24 -1.33
CA ILE A 79 -18.03 -0.14 -1.27
C ILE A 79 -17.82 -0.82 -2.62
N SER A 80 -17.50 0.00 -3.61
CA SER A 80 -16.88 -0.43 -4.84
C SER A 80 -15.55 -1.03 -4.39
N VAL A 81 -15.55 -2.33 -4.11
CA VAL A 81 -14.33 -3.11 -4.11
C VAL A 81 -13.88 -3.07 -5.55
N LYS A 82 -13.07 -2.06 -5.90
CA LYS A 82 -12.52 -1.94 -7.24
C LYS A 82 -11.69 -3.21 -7.47
N THR A 83 -12.19 -4.08 -8.34
CA THR A 83 -11.55 -5.35 -8.67
C THR A 83 -10.26 -5.13 -9.46
N ALA A 84 -10.13 -3.96 -10.10
CA ALA A 84 -8.95 -3.57 -10.87
C ALA A 84 -7.99 -2.72 -10.02
N PRO A 85 -6.70 -3.06 -9.97
CA PRO A 85 -5.70 -2.24 -9.29
C PRO A 85 -5.59 -0.87 -9.98
N GLU A 86 -5.51 0.20 -9.20
CA GLU A 86 -5.38 1.58 -9.70
C GLU A 86 -4.05 2.22 -9.23
N GLY A 87 -3.50 3.11 -10.06
CA GLY A 87 -2.34 3.92 -9.73
C GLY A 87 -1.12 3.10 -9.27
N GLY A 88 -0.68 3.32 -8.03
CA GLY A 88 0.51 2.67 -7.47
C GLY A 88 0.40 1.14 -7.36
N GLU A 89 -0.82 0.59 -7.19
CA GLU A 89 -1.04 -0.85 -7.16
C GLU A 89 -0.95 -1.46 -8.57
N LEU A 90 -1.45 -0.74 -9.58
CA LEU A 90 -1.33 -1.14 -10.97
C LEU A 90 0.15 -1.20 -11.39
N ARG A 91 0.95 -0.19 -11.00
CA ARG A 91 2.40 -0.20 -11.24
C ARG A 91 3.07 -1.44 -10.67
N LYS A 92 2.77 -1.78 -9.41
CA LYS A 92 3.32 -2.98 -8.76
C LYS A 92 2.86 -4.28 -9.43
N THR A 93 1.61 -4.33 -9.87
CA THR A 93 1.03 -5.47 -10.58
C THR A 93 1.74 -5.70 -11.93
N ILE A 94 1.96 -4.63 -12.70
CA ILE A 94 2.68 -4.68 -13.98
C ILE A 94 4.14 -5.08 -13.75
N GLU A 95 4.80 -4.53 -12.72
CA GLU A 95 6.17 -4.90 -12.37
C GLU A 95 6.28 -6.37 -11.98
N ALA A 96 5.33 -6.89 -11.18
CA ALA A 96 5.24 -8.30 -10.83
C ALA A 96 5.01 -9.18 -12.08
N ALA A 97 4.09 -8.80 -12.97
CA ALA A 97 3.83 -9.51 -14.22
C ALA A 97 5.09 -9.62 -15.09
N MET A 98 5.84 -8.52 -15.24
CA MET A 98 7.09 -8.51 -16.00
C MET A 98 8.19 -9.33 -15.32
N CYS A 99 8.29 -9.30 -14.00
CA CYS A 99 9.25 -10.15 -13.27
C CYS A 99 8.95 -11.64 -13.45
N LEU A 100 7.69 -12.04 -13.34
CA LEU A 100 7.24 -13.42 -13.56
C LEU A 100 7.56 -13.87 -14.99
N ARG A 101 7.29 -13.02 -15.99
CA ARG A 101 7.58 -13.30 -17.40
C ARG A 101 9.07 -13.54 -17.67
N VAL A 102 9.97 -12.86 -16.96
CA VAL A 102 11.43 -13.00 -17.10
C VAL A 102 11.98 -14.17 -16.23
N GLY A 103 11.09 -14.92 -15.57
CA GLY A 103 11.41 -16.12 -14.81
C GLY A 103 11.91 -15.87 -13.40
N VAL A 104 11.58 -14.71 -12.80
CA VAL A 104 11.75 -14.49 -11.35
C VAL A 104 10.65 -15.27 -10.63
N SER A 105 10.98 -16.01 -9.58
CA SER A 105 9.99 -16.89 -8.93
C SER A 105 8.93 -16.10 -8.16
N ALA A 106 7.71 -16.65 -8.12
CA ALA A 106 6.60 -16.06 -7.37
C ALA A 106 6.95 -15.91 -5.88
N ASP A 107 7.56 -16.93 -5.26
CA ASP A 107 7.99 -16.91 -3.86
C ASP A 107 8.94 -15.75 -3.52
N GLN A 108 9.81 -15.37 -4.46
CA GLN A 108 10.70 -14.21 -4.30
C GLN A 108 9.93 -12.89 -4.39
N LEU A 109 8.91 -12.83 -5.25
CA LEU A 109 8.10 -11.62 -5.47
C LEU A 109 7.07 -11.39 -4.36
N GLU A 110 6.49 -12.46 -3.79
CA GLU A 110 5.48 -12.36 -2.73
C GLU A 110 6.00 -11.62 -1.50
N LYS A 111 7.28 -11.81 -1.15
CA LYS A 111 7.93 -11.09 -0.05
C LYS A 111 7.99 -9.57 -0.27
N SER A 112 8.07 -9.14 -1.53
CA SER A 112 8.23 -7.73 -1.89
C SER A 112 6.90 -7.03 -2.18
N TYR A 113 5.99 -7.70 -2.89
CA TYR A 113 4.75 -7.10 -3.41
C TYR A 113 3.48 -7.62 -2.72
N GLY A 114 3.55 -8.73 -1.98
CA GLY A 114 2.41 -9.43 -1.39
C GLY A 114 1.70 -10.35 -2.38
N GLY A 115 1.09 -11.42 -1.87
CA GLY A 115 0.45 -12.46 -2.68
C GLY A 115 -0.63 -11.95 -3.63
N LYS A 116 -1.46 -10.98 -3.21
CA LYS A 116 -2.51 -10.41 -4.07
C LYS A 116 -1.95 -9.75 -5.33
N THR A 117 -0.85 -9.01 -5.21
CA THR A 117 -0.21 -8.33 -6.34
C THR A 117 0.47 -9.32 -7.28
N VAL A 118 1.07 -10.38 -6.72
CA VAL A 118 1.71 -11.44 -7.50
C VAL A 118 0.66 -12.24 -8.27
N GLU A 119 -0.46 -12.59 -7.64
CA GLU A 119 -1.58 -13.28 -8.29
C GLU A 119 -2.16 -12.44 -9.45
N ALA A 120 -2.40 -11.14 -9.21
CA ALA A 120 -2.81 -10.23 -10.27
C ALA A 120 -1.75 -10.11 -11.38
N GLY A 121 -0.47 -10.14 -11.01
CA GLY A 121 0.64 -10.15 -11.96
C GLY A 121 0.72 -11.44 -12.78
N MET A 122 0.37 -12.59 -12.21
CA MET A 122 0.30 -13.87 -12.93
C MET A 122 -0.78 -13.83 -14.02
N ALA A 123 -1.95 -13.24 -13.73
CA ALA A 123 -3.02 -13.08 -14.70
C ALA A 123 -2.60 -12.19 -15.89
N GLU A 124 -1.73 -11.22 -15.66
CA GLU A 124 -1.23 -10.26 -16.66
C GLU A 124 0.16 -10.63 -17.20
N MET A 125 0.70 -11.81 -16.90
CA MET A 125 2.07 -12.21 -17.24
C MET A 125 2.32 -12.21 -18.77
N ASP A 126 1.32 -12.60 -19.55
CA ASP A 126 1.39 -12.66 -21.01
C ASP A 126 1.07 -11.33 -21.70
N MET A 127 1.03 -10.23 -20.95
CA MET A 127 0.77 -8.90 -21.48
C MET A 127 1.75 -8.54 -22.62
N PRO A 128 1.26 -8.13 -23.81
CA PRO A 128 2.13 -7.75 -24.91
C PRO A 128 2.84 -6.42 -24.64
N LEU A 129 4.02 -6.22 -25.24
CA LEU A 129 4.82 -4.99 -25.04
C LEU A 129 4.06 -3.71 -25.41
N LYS A 130 3.22 -3.77 -26.46
CA LYS A 130 2.27 -2.70 -26.82
C LYS A 130 1.39 -2.31 -25.64
N GLN A 131 0.83 -3.30 -24.94
CA GLN A 131 -0.07 -3.06 -23.83
C GLN A 131 0.70 -2.49 -22.64
N LEU A 132 1.91 -3.00 -22.35
CA LEU A 132 2.78 -2.43 -21.32
C LEU A 132 3.01 -0.93 -21.54
N LEU A 133 3.32 -0.52 -22.77
CA LEU A 133 3.53 0.88 -23.12
C LEU A 133 2.27 1.72 -22.87
N ILE A 134 1.10 1.21 -23.27
CA ILE A 134 -0.19 1.88 -23.03
C ILE A 134 -0.49 1.99 -21.54
N GLU A 135 -0.24 0.95 -20.73
CA GLU A 135 -0.44 1.00 -19.28
C GLU A 135 0.51 1.99 -18.60
N CYS A 136 1.77 2.06 -19.04
CA CYS A 136 2.71 3.09 -18.57
C CYS A 136 2.24 4.51 -18.91
N MET A 137 1.71 4.72 -20.12
CA MET A 137 1.13 6.01 -20.51
C MET A 137 -0.10 6.37 -19.66
N LYS A 138 -0.98 5.39 -19.39
CA LYS A 138 -2.14 5.57 -18.49
C LYS A 138 -1.71 5.94 -17.07
N LEU A 139 -0.70 5.27 -16.54
CA LEU A 139 -0.15 5.54 -15.20
C LEU A 139 0.37 6.97 -15.05
N ASP A 140 1.00 7.50 -16.11
CA ASP A 140 1.57 8.84 -16.13
C ASP A 140 0.60 9.91 -16.66
N GLY A 141 -0.63 9.53 -17.02
CA GLY A 141 -1.65 10.44 -17.55
C GLY A 141 -1.32 10.98 -18.95
N ILE A 142 -0.45 10.31 -19.71
CA ILE A 142 -0.09 10.71 -21.07
C ILE A 142 -1.21 10.27 -22.03
N PRO A 143 -1.77 11.19 -22.84
CA PRO A 143 -2.80 10.83 -23.81
C PRO A 143 -2.21 9.87 -24.84
N TYR A 144 -2.94 8.79 -25.12
CA TYR A 144 -2.59 7.79 -26.13
C TYR A 144 -3.67 7.72 -27.20
N SER A 145 -3.27 7.49 -28.45
CA SER A 145 -4.22 7.29 -29.55
C SER A 145 -4.80 5.87 -29.49
N ARG A 146 -5.97 5.66 -30.12
CA ARG A 146 -6.57 4.32 -30.24
C ARG A 146 -5.77 3.42 -31.20
N GLY A 147 -4.97 4.02 -32.09
CA GLY A 147 -3.96 3.34 -32.91
C GLY A 147 -2.62 3.22 -32.19
N PHE A 148 -1.79 2.25 -32.58
CA PHE A 148 -0.42 2.11 -32.09
C PHE A 148 0.55 2.52 -33.20
N ASP A 149 0.90 3.79 -33.23
CA ASP A 149 1.75 4.42 -34.23
C ASP A 149 3.09 4.90 -33.63
N ASN A 150 3.98 5.40 -34.49
CA ASN A 150 5.29 5.90 -34.05
C ASN A 150 5.19 7.05 -33.05
N GLU A 151 4.13 7.87 -33.13
CA GLU A 151 3.87 8.94 -32.16
C GLU A 151 3.52 8.38 -30.78
N THR A 152 2.65 7.36 -30.72
CA THR A 152 2.32 6.65 -29.48
C THR A 152 3.55 6.00 -28.86
N ILE A 153 4.41 5.37 -29.68
CA ILE A 153 5.68 4.80 -29.20
C ILE A 153 6.57 5.89 -28.60
N ARG A 154 6.75 7.02 -29.31
CA ARG A 154 7.56 8.14 -28.83
C ARG A 154 7.00 8.74 -27.52
N ALA A 155 5.68 8.86 -27.43
CA ALA A 155 5.01 9.33 -26.21
C ALA A 155 5.20 8.35 -25.05
N ALA A 156 5.11 7.04 -25.30
CA ALA A 156 5.35 6.02 -24.28
C ALA A 156 6.80 6.03 -23.75
N PHE A 157 7.80 6.27 -24.60
CA PHE A 157 9.20 6.44 -24.16
C PHE A 157 9.43 7.73 -23.38
N SER A 158 8.53 8.71 -23.47
CA SER A 158 8.55 9.93 -22.65
C SER A 158 7.90 9.72 -21.26
N SER A 159 7.35 8.54 -20.99
CA SER A 159 6.79 8.17 -19.70
C SER A 159 7.89 7.97 -18.64
N VAL A 160 7.58 8.31 -17.39
CA VAL A 160 8.45 8.13 -16.22
C VAL A 160 8.30 6.72 -15.64
N SER A 161 7.11 6.14 -15.77
CA SER A 161 6.80 4.80 -15.27
C SER A 161 7.54 3.69 -16.02
N LEU A 162 7.69 3.79 -17.36
CA LEU A 162 8.30 2.73 -18.16
C LEU A 162 9.76 2.45 -17.79
N PRO A 163 10.68 3.46 -17.72
CA PRO A 163 12.06 3.21 -17.29
C PRO A 163 12.13 2.70 -15.85
N GLY A 164 11.28 3.20 -14.95
CA GLY A 164 11.24 2.78 -13.55
C GLY A 164 10.89 1.30 -13.39
N ILE A 165 9.82 0.85 -14.05
CA ILE A 165 9.38 -0.56 -14.03
C ILE A 165 10.46 -1.48 -14.62
N LEU A 166 10.96 -1.14 -15.81
CA LEU A 166 11.96 -1.98 -16.50
C LEU A 166 13.29 -2.03 -15.73
N SER A 167 13.72 -0.93 -15.10
CA SER A 167 14.93 -0.90 -14.29
C SER A 167 14.81 -1.82 -13.07
N ASN A 168 13.67 -1.80 -12.37
CA ASN A 168 13.46 -2.69 -11.23
C ASN A 168 13.42 -4.16 -11.64
N VAL A 169 12.72 -4.49 -12.73
CA VAL A 169 12.66 -5.86 -13.27
C VAL A 169 14.05 -6.33 -13.68
N ALA A 170 14.82 -5.49 -14.36
CA ALA A 170 16.19 -5.80 -14.76
C ALA A 170 17.08 -6.06 -13.53
N ASN A 171 17.02 -5.21 -12.50
CA ASN A 171 17.80 -5.39 -11.28
C ASN A 171 17.48 -6.72 -10.57
N LYS A 172 16.20 -7.10 -10.49
CA LYS A 172 15.78 -8.38 -9.90
C LYS A 172 16.28 -9.57 -10.72
N LYS A 173 16.20 -9.50 -12.05
CA LYS A 173 16.72 -10.57 -12.91
C LYS A 173 18.24 -10.69 -12.85
N LEU A 174 18.94 -9.57 -12.75
CA LEU A 174 20.40 -9.54 -12.60
C LEU A 174 20.81 -10.18 -11.28
N LEU A 175 20.12 -9.86 -10.18
CA LEU A 175 20.37 -10.50 -8.88
C LEU A 175 20.14 -12.02 -8.95
N GLN A 176 19.02 -12.45 -9.55
CA GLN A 176 18.74 -13.88 -9.74
C GLN A 176 19.84 -14.57 -10.56
N SER A 177 20.29 -13.95 -11.64
CA SER A 177 21.37 -14.50 -12.49
C SER A 177 22.70 -14.55 -11.75
N TYR A 178 22.97 -13.59 -10.87
CA TYR A 178 24.17 -13.56 -10.04
C TYR A 178 24.15 -14.70 -9.00
N GLU A 179 23.02 -14.91 -8.31
CA GLU A 179 22.86 -15.98 -7.32
C GLU A 179 22.83 -17.38 -7.95
N ALA A 180 22.37 -17.50 -9.19
CA ALA A 180 22.35 -18.76 -9.92
C ALA A 180 23.75 -19.27 -10.28
N GLN A 181 24.75 -18.39 -10.35
CA GLN A 181 26.11 -18.77 -10.71
C GLN A 181 26.81 -19.43 -9.51
N PRO A 182 27.18 -20.73 -9.59
CA PRO A 182 27.86 -21.40 -8.49
C PRO A 182 29.27 -20.81 -8.29
N ILE A 183 29.66 -20.61 -7.04
CA ILE A 183 31.01 -20.16 -6.70
C ILE A 183 32.00 -21.30 -6.96
N ILE A 184 32.67 -21.27 -8.12
CA ILE A 184 33.61 -22.32 -8.56
C ILE A 184 34.87 -22.34 -7.68
N ALA A 185 35.28 -21.20 -7.12
CA ALA A 185 36.46 -21.10 -6.27
C ALA A 185 36.43 -22.09 -5.08
N MET A 186 35.25 -22.32 -4.48
CA MET A 186 35.08 -23.25 -3.36
C MET A 186 35.11 -24.73 -3.79
N LYS A 187 35.00 -25.03 -5.08
CA LYS A 187 35.12 -26.40 -5.60
C LYS A 187 36.55 -26.75 -6.01
N LEU A 188 37.33 -25.76 -6.45
CA LEU A 188 38.71 -25.95 -6.90
C LEU A 188 39.72 -25.85 -5.75
N CYS A 189 39.43 -25.01 -4.75
CA CYS A 189 40.34 -24.74 -3.65
C CYS A 189 39.81 -25.36 -2.35
N SER A 190 40.66 -26.08 -1.63
CA SER A 190 40.37 -26.48 -0.24
C SER A 190 40.44 -25.26 0.67
N THR A 191 39.40 -25.02 1.47
CA THR A 191 39.43 -24.02 2.54
C THR A 191 40.39 -24.50 3.63
N GLY A 192 41.27 -23.61 4.09
CA GLY A 192 42.19 -23.91 5.19
C GLY A 192 42.33 -22.68 6.06
N ASP A 193 42.02 -22.83 7.34
CA ASP A 193 42.17 -21.76 8.32
C ASP A 193 43.65 -21.59 8.68
N LEU A 194 44.14 -20.34 8.61
CA LEU A 194 45.42 -19.94 9.21
C LEU A 194 45.09 -19.08 10.43
N ASN A 195 45.48 -19.57 11.60
CA ASN A 195 45.24 -18.89 12.88
C ASN A 195 46.22 -17.73 13.13
N ASP A 196 47.30 -17.61 12.34
CA ASP A 196 48.33 -16.57 12.48
C ASP A 196 48.71 -16.02 11.08
N PHE A 197 49.05 -14.74 10.98
CA PHE A 197 49.40 -14.03 9.74
C PHE A 197 50.83 -14.32 9.25
N LYS A 198 51.52 -15.29 9.86
CA LYS A 198 52.88 -15.67 9.49
C LYS A 198 52.90 -16.63 8.31
N GLU A 199 54.00 -16.64 7.57
CA GLU A 199 54.24 -17.61 6.49
C GLU A 199 54.02 -19.03 7.01
N ASN A 200 53.11 -19.77 6.36
CA ASN A 200 52.89 -21.18 6.62
C ASN A 200 53.20 -21.97 5.35
N ASP A 201 54.10 -22.94 5.46
CA ASP A 201 54.51 -23.81 4.37
C ASP A 201 53.51 -24.96 4.23
N ARG A 202 52.77 -25.00 3.12
CA ARG A 202 51.96 -26.16 2.76
C ARG A 202 52.76 -27.06 1.82
N PHE A 203 53.05 -28.26 2.31
CA PHE A 203 53.69 -29.32 1.53
C PHE A 203 52.62 -30.14 0.83
N ARG A 204 52.77 -30.32 -0.48
CA ARG A 204 51.97 -31.26 -1.25
C ARG A 204 52.92 -32.30 -1.83
N LEU A 205 52.71 -33.57 -1.48
CA LEU A 205 53.35 -34.68 -2.18
C LEU A 205 52.74 -34.75 -3.59
N THR A 206 53.56 -34.55 -4.61
CA THR A 206 53.16 -34.82 -5.99
C THR A 206 54.18 -35.72 -6.64
N ASP A 207 53.63 -36.70 -7.35
CA ASP A 207 54.28 -37.65 -8.24
C ASP A 207 55.22 -38.67 -7.58
N VAL A 208 54.81 -39.93 -7.64
CA VAL A 208 55.70 -41.08 -7.49
C VAL A 208 56.16 -41.32 -8.92
N GLY A 209 57.34 -40.81 -9.29
CA GLY A 209 57.79 -40.70 -10.69
C GLY A 209 57.61 -41.96 -11.56
N ASP A 210 57.75 -41.78 -12.88
CA ASP A 210 57.45 -42.78 -13.91
C ASP A 210 57.85 -44.24 -13.59
N LEU A 211 56.97 -45.19 -13.92
CA LEU A 211 57.21 -46.62 -13.76
C LEU A 211 58.42 -47.08 -14.60
N LEU A 212 59.48 -47.53 -13.93
CA LEU A 212 60.68 -48.07 -14.58
C LEU A 212 60.50 -49.56 -14.89
N PRO A 213 61.04 -50.06 -16.02
CA PRO A 213 60.97 -51.48 -16.38
C PRO A 213 61.73 -52.35 -15.37
N ILE A 214 61.07 -53.42 -14.91
CA ILE A 214 61.59 -54.37 -13.93
C ILE A 214 62.62 -55.30 -14.62
N ALA A 215 63.80 -55.45 -14.02
CA ALA A 215 64.79 -56.41 -14.50
C ALA A 215 64.34 -57.86 -14.21
N ALA A 216 64.87 -58.83 -14.96
CA ALA A 216 64.44 -60.25 -14.87
C ALA A 216 64.64 -60.92 -13.49
N ASP A 217 65.31 -60.24 -12.55
CA ASP A 217 65.55 -60.67 -11.16
C ASP A 217 64.50 -60.14 -10.16
N GLY A 218 63.51 -59.36 -10.62
CA GLY A 218 62.38 -58.91 -9.80
C GLY A 218 62.67 -57.74 -8.85
N GLU A 219 63.86 -57.12 -8.92
CA GLU A 219 64.21 -55.95 -8.11
C GLU A 219 63.44 -54.70 -8.58
N ILE A 220 62.67 -54.09 -7.68
CA ILE A 220 61.93 -52.85 -7.89
C ILE A 220 62.83 -51.69 -7.45
N LYS A 221 63.04 -50.70 -8.32
CA LYS A 221 63.83 -49.51 -8.01
C LYS A 221 63.03 -48.55 -7.12
N ASP A 222 63.64 -48.03 -6.06
CA ASP A 222 63.03 -47.05 -5.17
C ASP A 222 62.72 -45.74 -5.91
N GLY A 223 61.46 -45.29 -5.84
CA GLY A 223 61.01 -44.01 -6.35
C GLY A 223 61.26 -42.90 -5.32
N GLY A 224 61.92 -41.82 -5.73
CA GLY A 224 62.09 -40.63 -4.90
C GLY A 224 60.77 -39.85 -4.78
N LEU A 225 60.42 -39.44 -3.56
CA LEU A 225 59.38 -38.44 -3.33
C LEU A 225 59.96 -37.05 -3.63
N ILE A 226 59.27 -36.28 -4.47
CA ILE A 226 59.57 -34.85 -4.65
C ILE A 226 58.50 -34.06 -3.89
N GLU A 227 58.95 -33.20 -2.96
CA GLU A 227 58.07 -32.29 -2.23
C GLU A 227 58.05 -30.92 -2.93
N GLU A 228 56.86 -30.47 -3.30
CA GLU A 228 56.65 -29.09 -3.75
C GLU A 228 56.13 -28.27 -2.57
N SER A 229 56.89 -27.25 -2.16
CA SER A 229 56.51 -26.34 -1.07
C SER A 229 55.88 -25.06 -1.62
N ALA A 230 54.68 -24.73 -1.14
CA ALA A 230 54.01 -23.49 -1.45
C ALA A 230 53.94 -22.61 -0.20
N LYS A 231 54.58 -21.43 -0.26
CA LYS A 231 54.50 -20.40 0.78
C LYS A 231 53.17 -19.67 0.68
N ASN A 232 52.37 -19.68 1.74
CA ASN A 232 51.08 -18.99 1.76
C ASN A 232 51.03 -18.00 2.94
N GLN A 233 50.81 -16.72 2.64
CA GLN A 233 50.66 -15.63 3.62
C GLN A 233 49.35 -14.89 3.35
N LEU A 234 48.59 -14.58 4.41
CA LEU A 234 47.34 -13.84 4.32
C LEU A 234 47.59 -12.34 4.49
N ASP A 235 47.25 -11.53 3.48
CA ASP A 235 47.25 -10.07 3.56
C ASP A 235 45.81 -9.55 3.67
N THR A 236 45.60 -8.59 4.59
CA THR A 236 44.26 -8.01 4.82
C THR A 236 44.09 -6.70 4.06
N TYR A 237 43.09 -6.62 3.20
CA TYR A 237 42.72 -5.41 2.46
C TYR A 237 41.37 -4.88 2.94
N GLY A 238 41.28 -3.58 3.25
CA GLY A 238 40.06 -2.93 3.70
C GLY A 238 39.87 -1.57 3.05
N LYS A 239 38.62 -1.23 2.67
CA LYS A 239 38.24 0.08 2.11
C LYS A 239 37.01 0.60 2.82
N LYS A 240 37.10 1.81 3.39
CA LYS A 240 36.01 2.47 4.11
C LYS A 240 35.25 3.37 3.15
N PHE A 241 33.93 3.21 3.06
CA PHE A 241 33.05 4.09 2.31
C PHE A 241 32.24 4.93 3.29
N TRP A 242 32.10 6.21 3.00
CA TRP A 242 31.17 7.11 3.69
C TRP A 242 30.27 7.74 2.63
N ALA A 243 28.97 7.77 2.90
CA ALA A 243 27.99 8.48 2.09
C ALA A 243 27.46 9.65 2.91
N SER A 244 27.62 10.87 2.41
CA SER A 244 26.96 12.04 2.98
C SER A 244 25.60 12.24 2.32
N VAL A 245 24.56 12.27 3.15
CA VAL A 245 23.23 12.73 2.72
C VAL A 245 23.18 14.23 2.95
N ARG A 246 23.08 15.02 1.88
CA ARG A 246 22.68 16.44 1.98
C ARG A 246 21.17 16.48 2.15
N ILE A 247 20.73 16.89 3.33
CA ILE A 247 19.34 17.30 3.56
C ILE A 247 19.26 18.75 3.07
N ALA A 248 18.45 18.99 2.04
CA ALA A 248 18.11 20.33 1.55
C ALA A 248 16.91 20.88 2.34
#